data_AF-A0A2U3BB69-F1
#
_entry.id   AF-A0A2U3BB69-F1
#
_cell.length_a   1.000
_cell.length_b   1.000
_cell.length_c   1.000
_cell.angle_alpha   90.00
_cell.angle_beta   90.00
_cell.angle_gamma   90.00
#
_symmetry.space_group_name_H-M   'P 1'
#
loop_
_entity.id
_entity.type
_entity.pdbx_description
1 polymer ?
#
loop_
_entity_poly.entity_id
_entity_poly.type
_entity_poly.pdbx_seq_one_letter_code
_entity_poly.pdbx_strand_id
1 'polypeptide(L)' 'MFTTQGVCDWCKKAAQVTRHDYIDGKYHHSCEDCQERAKLDVRQFNLEEVDLSNKYSAGYQAA' A
#
# COMPACT_ATOMS: atom_id res chain seq x y z
N MET A 1 4.26 -7.05 -12.96
CA MET A 1 4.81 -8.39 -13.27
C MET A 1 5.30 -9.03 -11.97
N PHE A 2 5.17 -10.36 -11.82
CA PHE A 2 5.64 -11.13 -10.66
C PHE A 2 6.99 -11.77 -10.97
N THR A 3 8.06 -10.99 -10.97
CA THR A 3 9.39 -11.46 -11.41
C THR A 3 10.33 -11.81 -10.27
N THR A 4 9.96 -11.50 -9.03
CA THR A 4 10.84 -11.65 -7.86
C THR A 4 10.33 -12.79 -6.98
N GLN A 5 11.19 -13.74 -6.61
CA GLN A 5 10.83 -14.75 -5.62
C GLN A 5 10.83 -14.13 -4.21
N GLY A 6 9.78 -14.35 -3.43
CA GLY A 6 9.66 -13.80 -2.08
C GLY A 6 8.51 -14.41 -1.28
N VAL A 7 8.18 -13.81 -0.14
CA VAL A 7 7.01 -14.17 0.67
C VAL A 7 5.95 -13.10 0.47
N CYS A 8 4.72 -13.52 0.18
CA CYS A 8 3.60 -12.59 0.05
C CYS A 8 3.17 -12.05 1.42
N ASP A 9 3.05 -10.74 1.55
CA ASP A 9 2.65 -10.10 2.80
C ASP A 9 1.18 -10.31 3.17
N TRP A 10 0.32 -10.69 2.21
CA TRP A 10 -1.10 -10.96 2.48
C TRP A 10 -1.38 -12.40 2.86
N CYS A 11 -0.91 -13.39 2.08
CA CYS A 11 -1.19 -14.81 2.36
C CYS A 11 -0.06 -15.52 3.12
N LYS A 12 1.09 -14.86 3.32
CA LYS A 12 2.28 -15.38 4.01
C LYS A 12 2.92 -16.62 3.37
N LYS A 13 2.56 -16.94 2.11
CA LYS A 13 3.16 -18.03 1.33
C LYS A 13 4.34 -17.53 0.50
N ALA A 14 5.32 -18.41 0.29
CA ALA A 14 6.38 -18.18 -0.68
C ALA A 14 5.81 -18.26 -2.11
N ALA A 15 6.10 -17.26 -2.94
CA ALA A 15 5.60 -17.14 -4.30
C ALA A 15 6.48 -16.18 -5.12
N GLN A 16 6.18 -16.07 -6.42
CA GLN A 16 6.60 -14.87 -7.16
C GLN A 16 5.75 -13.69 -6.70
N VAL A 17 6.42 -12.60 -6.37
CA VAL A 17 5.81 -11.41 -5.78
C VAL A 17 6.05 -10.16 -6.62
N THR A 18 5.17 -9.18 -6.43
CA THR A 18 5.26 -7.84 -7.01
C THR A 18 5.16 -6.81 -5.91
N ARG A 19 5.89 -5.69 -6.06
CA ARG A 19 5.99 -4.62 -5.06
C ARG A 19 4.79 -3.67 -5.15
N HIS A 20 4.34 -3.21 -3.99
CA HIS A 20 3.34 -2.15 -3.81
C HIS A 20 3.92 -1.08 -2.90
N ASP A 21 3.88 0.18 -3.35
CA ASP A 21 4.43 1.34 -2.64
C ASP A 21 3.34 2.14 -1.93
N TYR A 22 3.61 2.50 -0.68
CA TYR A 22 2.74 3.31 0.16
C TYR A 22 3.25 4.75 0.18
N ILE A 23 2.36 5.72 0.41
CA ILE A 23 2.69 7.15 0.41
C ILE A 23 3.64 7.55 1.55
N ASP A 24 3.70 6.74 2.61
CA ASP A 24 4.62 6.89 3.74
C ASP A 24 6.05 6.38 3.44
N GLY A 25 6.30 5.89 2.22
CA GLY A 25 7.59 5.37 1.77
C GLY A 25 7.84 3.90 2.11
N LYS A 26 6.91 3.21 2.80
CA LYS A 26 6.99 1.76 2.99
C LYS A 26 6.54 1.02 1.74
N TYR A 27 6.87 -0.27 1.68
CA TYR A 27 6.43 -1.14 0.60
C TYR A 27 6.12 -2.54 1.11
N HIS A 28 5.21 -3.21 0.41
CA HIS A 28 4.87 -4.62 0.63
C HIS A 28 4.86 -5.38 -0.69
N HIS A 29 4.84 -6.70 -0.60
CA HIS A 29 4.92 -7.61 -1.73
C HIS A 29 3.70 -8.54 -1.76
N SER A 30 2.97 -8.55 -2.87
CA SER A 30 1.85 -9.49 -3.07
C SER A 30 2.24 -10.60 -4.04
N CYS A 31 1.66 -11.79 -3.89
CA CYS A 31 1.59 -12.76 -4.99
C CYS A 31 0.45 -12.41 -5.96
N GLU A 32 0.32 -13.18 -7.04
CA GLU A 32 -0.72 -13.03 -8.06
C GLU A 32 -2.13 -13.16 -7.47
N ASP A 33 -2.39 -14.22 -6.70
CA ASP A 33 -3.69 -14.46 -6.06
C ASP A 33 -4.11 -13.33 -5.10
N CYS A 34 -3.14 -12.62 -4.53
CA CYS A 34 -3.40 -11.53 -3.58
C CYS A 34 -3.39 -10.14 -4.23
N GLN A 35 -3.11 -10.05 -5.53
CA GLN A 35 -2.78 -8.77 -6.17
C GLN A 35 -3.90 -7.74 -6.09
N GLU A 36 -5.13 -8.15 -6.40
CA GLU A 36 -6.27 -7.23 -6.41
C GLU A 36 -6.61 -6.73 -5.01
N ARG A 37 -6.54 -7.62 -4.00
CA ARG A 37 -6.69 -7.21 -2.60
C ARG A 37 -5.57 -6.26 -2.16
N ALA A 38 -4.32 -6.55 -2.55
CA ALA A 38 -3.19 -5.69 -2.22
C ALA A 38 -3.31 -4.29 -2.83
N LYS A 39 -3.73 -4.18 -4.09
CA LYS A 39 -3.99 -2.88 -4.75
C LYS A 39 -5.05 -2.07 -4.02
N LEU A 40 -6.15 -2.72 -3.60
CA LEU A 40 -7.23 -2.06 -2.89
C LEU A 40 -6.77 -1.54 -1.52
N ASP A 41 -6.07 -2.39 -0.76
CA ASP A 41 -5.53 -2.07 0.56
C ASP A 41 -4.54 -0.89 0.51
N VAL A 42 -3.56 -0.93 -0.42
CA VAL A 42 -2.59 0.15 -0.62
C VAL A 42 -3.26 1.45 -1.06
N ARG A 43 -4.24 1.36 -1.97
CA ARG A 43 -5.00 2.54 -2.43
C ARG A 43 -5.77 3.17 -1.28
N GLN A 44 -6.44 2.35 -0.46
CA GLN A 44 -7.21 2.84 0.67
C GLN A 44 -6.33 3.58 1.66
N PHE A 45 -5.21 2.96 2.07
CA PHE A 45 -4.24 3.60 2.95
C PHE A 45 -3.76 4.94 2.39
N ASN A 46 -3.36 4.99 1.12
CA ASN A 46 -2.85 6.22 0.52
C ASN A 46 -3.92 7.33 0.46
N LEU A 47 -5.19 7.00 0.24
CA LEU A 47 -6.28 7.98 0.28
C LEU A 47 -6.53 8.51 1.68
N GLU A 48 -6.49 7.64 2.69
CA GLU A 48 -6.67 8.01 4.10
C GLU A 48 -5.54 8.94 4.57
N GLU A 49 -4.29 8.63 4.24
CA GLU A 49 -3.14 9.48 4.56
C GLU A 49 -3.22 10.87 3.89
N VAL A 50 -3.67 10.94 2.64
CA VAL A 50 -3.89 12.21 1.94
C VAL A 50 -5.00 13.02 2.58
N ASP A 51 -6.12 12.39 2.95
CA ASP A 51 -7.22 13.06 3.63
C ASP A 51 -6.80 13.58 5.01
N LEU A 52 -6.05 12.79 5.78
CA LEU A 52 -5.45 13.23 7.04
C LEU A 52 -4.52 14.43 6.83
N SER A 53 -3.61 14.35 5.86
CA SER A 53 -2.70 15.46 5.53
C SER A 53 -3.45 16.74 5.14
N ASN A 54 -4.53 16.63 4.36
CA ASN A 54 -5.39 17.74 3.98
C ASN A 54 -6.10 18.35 5.20
N LYS A 55 -6.59 17.52 6.13
CA LYS A 55 -7.21 17.99 7.38
C LYS A 55 -6.21 18.72 8.27
N TYR A 56 -4.98 18.22 8.40
CA TYR A 56 -3.93 18.88 9.19
C TYR A 56 -3.47 20.21 8.56
N SER A 57 -3.34 20.27 7.24
CA SER A 57 -2.96 21.50 6.53
C SER A 57 -4.07 22.56 6.55
N ALA A 58 -5.34 22.15 6.39
CA ALA A 58 -6.49 23.06 6.49
C ALA A 58 -6.72 23.56 7.94
N GLY A 59 -6.49 22.71 8.94
CA GLY A 59 -6.58 23.08 10.35
C GLY A 59 -5.55 24.13 10.79
N TYR A 60 -4.39 24.18 10.14
CA TYR A 60 -3.35 25.19 10.39
C TYR A 60 -3.66 26.56 9.78
N GLN A 61 -4.62 26.66 8.85
CA GLN A 61 -5.01 27.92 8.22
C GLN A 61 -6.18 28.64 8.94
N ALA A 62 -6.74 28.03 9.98
CA ALA A 62 -7.90 28.54 10.73
C ALA A 62 -7.57 28.94 12.18
N ALA A 63 -6.29 29.03 12.55
CA ALA A 63 -5.79 29.50 13.85
C ALA A 63 -4.82 30.66 13.66
#